data_AF-A0A9D4CBU1-F1
#
_entry.id   AF-A0A9D4CBU1-F1
#
_cell.length_a   1.000
_cell.length_b   1.000
_cell.length_c   1.000
_cell.angle_alpha   90.00
_cell.angle_beta   90.00
_cell.angle_gamma   90.00
#
_symmetry.space_group_name_H-M   'P 1'
#
loop_
_entity.id
_entity.type
_entity.pdbx_description
1 polymer ?
#
loop_
_entity_poly.entity_id
_entity_poly.type
_entity_poly.pdbx_seq_one_letter_code
_entity_poly.pdbx_strand_id
1 'polypeptide(L)'
;MGNSLMEWRARIGSFTQPRKLKTHMDTLKPKHVMLCIRTALFLMLVAQCVEPHPGPNSKTTKTHGPASGSSRATIHDTGNDPRELRSTGRQRLSSSSADLQPNSLSTWLRRDNSENTEFYLQNSQDTLFPSDDVNPTLILMEISRDVKKMNSRFDTLEESVNDIKQENRKLKEQNHKLTTEVSVLKDQMKNLEAQSSKNAIHQERVEWQNKRSNLKIYNIDQSPNESAEETETKVKSFLKRDLGISESEINMERVYRLPSHNSPNPVFIELSSAKTRDKILKIFKDKRKSGANLSIRVGEDLPQRIAQARSGLYHLMKESIDNHKQAYFKYDYLIVEGKKYVFDPLLKIPVLVPEPRKERTAFIEPGSLPANAEISNT
;
A
#
# COMPACT_ATOMS: atom_id res chain seq x y z
N MET A 1 6.02 -66.89 -2.20
CA MET A 1 4.86 -66.05 -1.80
C MET A 1 5.02 -65.74 -0.33
N GLY A 2 5.19 -64.46 0.03
CA GLY A 2 5.43 -64.04 1.41
C GLY A 2 5.53 -62.52 1.47
N ASN A 3 4.38 -61.86 1.45
CA ASN A 3 4.28 -60.41 1.56
C ASN A 3 4.52 -59.99 3.02
N SER A 4 5.66 -59.36 3.27
CA SER A 4 5.95 -58.67 4.53
C SER A 4 5.30 -57.28 4.49
N LEU A 5 4.24 -57.09 5.26
CA LEU A 5 3.70 -55.78 5.59
C LEU A 5 4.71 -55.05 6.49
N MET A 6 5.38 -54.03 5.96
CA MET A 6 6.08 -53.05 6.81
C MET A 6 5.11 -51.96 7.25
N GLU A 7 4.79 -52.03 8.54
CA GLU A 7 4.03 -51.09 9.34
C GLU A 7 4.77 -49.74 9.44
N TRP A 8 4.21 -48.69 8.84
CA TRP A 8 4.72 -47.33 8.99
C TRP A 8 4.28 -46.74 10.33
N ARG A 9 5.17 -46.78 11.34
CA ARG A 9 5.00 -46.01 12.58
C ARG A 9 5.48 -44.57 12.37
N ALA A 10 4.52 -43.66 12.21
CA ALA A 10 4.78 -42.22 12.28
C ALA A 10 5.24 -41.85 13.69
N ARG A 11 6.51 -41.45 13.85
CA ARG A 11 6.99 -40.79 15.07
C ARG A 11 6.41 -39.37 15.10
N ILE A 12 5.43 -39.17 15.98
CA ILE A 12 4.99 -37.82 16.37
C ILE A 12 6.14 -37.21 17.18
N GLY A 13 6.92 -36.35 16.52
CA GLY A 13 7.95 -35.56 17.18
C GLY A 13 7.33 -34.64 18.22
N SER A 14 7.90 -34.64 19.42
CA SER A 14 7.54 -33.75 20.52
C SER A 14 7.58 -32.29 20.08
N PHE A 15 6.42 -31.63 20.12
CA PHE A 15 6.26 -30.20 19.92
C PHE A 15 6.98 -29.43 21.03
N THR A 16 8.21 -29.01 20.78
CA THR A 16 8.92 -28.08 21.66
C THR A 16 8.34 -26.68 21.43
N GLN A 17 7.71 -26.13 22.48
CA GLN A 17 7.14 -24.79 22.45
C GLN A 17 8.20 -23.77 21.97
N PRO A 18 7.87 -22.87 21.05
CA PRO A 18 8.79 -21.84 20.59
C PRO A 18 9.25 -20.99 21.78
N ARG A 19 10.57 -20.88 21.97
CA ARG A 19 11.17 -19.96 22.94
C ARG A 19 10.61 -18.56 22.68
N LYS A 20 9.90 -18.02 23.67
CA LYS A 20 9.40 -16.65 23.68
C LYS A 20 10.56 -15.72 23.31
N LEU A 21 10.46 -15.05 22.16
CA LEU A 21 11.31 -13.91 21.86
C LEU A 21 11.07 -12.91 23.00
N LYS A 22 12.12 -12.63 23.79
CA LYS A 22 12.13 -11.50 24.73
C LYS A 22 12.04 -10.22 23.89
N THR A 23 10.82 -9.80 23.59
CA THR A 23 10.57 -8.45 23.09
C THR A 23 10.98 -7.47 24.18
N HIS A 24 11.64 -6.39 23.79
CA HIS A 24 12.13 -5.31 24.67
C HIS A 24 11.00 -4.51 25.37
N MET A 25 9.80 -5.08 25.47
CA MET A 25 8.65 -4.57 26.22
C MET A 25 8.65 -5.05 27.69
N ASP A 26 9.44 -6.08 28.03
CA ASP A 26 9.47 -6.65 29.40
C ASP A 26 10.14 -5.72 30.44
N THR A 27 10.72 -4.59 30.01
CA THR A 27 11.32 -3.58 30.90
C THR A 27 10.39 -2.40 31.18
N LEU A 28 9.21 -2.33 30.56
CA LEU A 28 8.24 -1.27 30.88
C LEU A 28 7.56 -1.57 32.22
N LYS A 29 7.72 -0.65 33.18
CA LYS A 29 6.96 -0.69 34.43
C LYS A 29 5.45 -0.79 34.11
N PRO A 30 4.65 -1.54 34.89
CA PRO A 30 3.22 -1.77 34.63
C PRO A 30 2.42 -0.48 34.38
N LYS A 31 2.83 0.62 35.03
CA LYS A 31 2.21 1.95 34.86
C LYS A 31 2.35 2.50 33.43
N HIS A 32 3.45 2.22 32.74
CA HIS A 32 3.66 2.66 31.35
C HIS A 32 2.90 1.80 30.34
N VAL A 33 2.78 0.50 30.61
CA VAL A 33 1.96 -0.39 29.77
C VAL A 33 0.49 0.05 29.79
N MET A 34 -0.05 0.35 30.99
CA MET A 34 -1.41 0.87 31.11
C MET A 34 -1.59 2.22 30.39
N LEU A 35 -0.58 3.10 30.42
CA LEU A 35 -0.61 4.37 29.71
C LEU A 35 -0.64 4.17 28.19
N CYS A 36 0.20 3.29 27.65
CA CYS A 36 0.22 2.94 26.22
C CYS A 36 -1.10 2.34 25.73
N ILE A 37 -1.73 1.49 26.54
CA ILE A 37 -3.05 0.91 26.21
C ILE A 37 -4.12 2.02 26.19
N ARG A 38 -4.11 2.95 27.16
CA ARG A 38 -5.07 4.06 27.19
C ARG A 38 -4.89 5.03 26.02
N THR A 39 -3.65 5.36 25.64
CA THR A 39 -3.40 6.19 24.46
C THR A 39 -3.80 5.49 23.16
N ALA A 40 -3.53 4.19 23.03
CA ALA A 40 -3.96 3.42 21.86
C ALA A 40 -5.50 3.36 21.74
N LEU A 41 -6.21 3.12 22.84
CA LEU A 41 -7.68 3.13 22.86
C LEU A 41 -8.25 4.52 22.56
N PHE A 42 -7.67 5.58 23.11
CA PHE A 42 -8.08 6.95 22.81
C PHE A 42 -7.89 7.28 21.33
N LEU A 43 -6.76 6.90 20.73
CA LEU A 43 -6.52 7.09 19.30
C LEU A 43 -7.49 6.28 18.43
N MET A 44 -7.85 5.06 18.83
CA MET A 44 -8.88 4.28 18.12
C MET A 44 -10.27 4.91 18.25
N LEU A 45 -10.60 5.48 19.42
CA LEU A 45 -11.86 6.18 19.63
C LEU A 45 -11.94 7.46 18.79
N VAL A 46 -10.85 8.24 18.74
CA VAL A 46 -10.76 9.42 17.88
C VAL A 46 -10.83 9.03 16.41
N ALA A 47 -10.19 7.93 16.00
CA ALA A 47 -10.24 7.45 14.63
C ALA A 47 -11.63 6.95 14.21
N GLN A 48 -12.38 6.31 15.13
CA GLN A 48 -13.76 5.87 14.89
C GLN A 48 -14.77 7.02 14.94
N CYS A 49 -14.44 8.14 15.60
CA CYS A 49 -15.25 9.36 15.57
C CYS A 49 -15.07 10.20 14.28
N VAL A 50 -14.27 9.73 13.32
CA VAL A 50 -14.16 10.33 11.97
C VAL A 50 -14.92 9.47 10.95
N GLU A 51 -16.19 9.19 11.23
CA GLU A 51 -17.17 8.91 10.18
C GLU A 51 -18.14 10.09 10.13
N PRO A 52 -18.08 10.94 9.07
CA PRO A 52 -19.06 12.01 8.91
C PRO A 52 -20.36 11.38 8.43
N HIS A 53 -21.24 11.01 9.35
CA HIS A 53 -22.66 10.89 9.04
C HIS A 53 -23.26 12.30 8.93
N PRO A 54 -23.74 12.73 7.76
CA PRO A 54 -24.51 13.97 7.65
C PRO A 54 -25.93 13.70 8.16
N GLY A 55 -26.17 13.98 9.44
CA GLY A 55 -27.48 13.97 10.08
C GLY A 55 -27.95 15.38 10.45
N PRO A 56 -29.27 15.66 10.45
CA PRO A 56 -29.81 16.97 10.16
C PRO A 56 -29.77 17.96 11.33
N ASN A 57 -29.65 19.23 10.97
CA ASN A 57 -29.74 20.40 11.84
C ASN A 57 -31.07 20.47 12.60
N SER A 58 -31.00 20.58 13.93
CA SER A 58 -31.99 21.33 14.70
C SER A 58 -31.30 22.08 15.83
N LYS A 59 -31.31 23.41 15.73
CA LYS A 59 -30.91 24.35 16.78
C LYS A 59 -32.03 24.45 17.81
N THR A 60 -31.72 24.29 19.10
CA THR A 60 -32.48 24.93 20.18
C THR A 60 -31.55 25.40 21.29
N THR A 61 -31.62 26.70 21.53
CA THR A 61 -31.03 27.51 22.61
C THR A 61 -31.71 27.30 23.96
N LYS A 62 -30.96 27.41 25.07
CA LYS A 62 -31.31 28.03 26.40
C LYS A 62 -30.21 27.70 27.44
N THR A 63 -29.38 28.66 27.88
CA THR A 63 -29.47 29.57 29.05
C THR A 63 -29.36 28.96 30.46
N HIS A 64 -28.33 29.44 31.18
CA HIS A 64 -28.13 29.66 32.63
C HIS A 64 -28.04 28.50 33.65
N GLY A 65 -26.91 28.48 34.36
CA GLY A 65 -26.91 28.64 35.83
C GLY A 65 -26.25 27.51 36.66
N PRO A 66 -25.52 27.81 37.75
CA PRO A 66 -24.44 26.95 38.29
C PRO A 66 -24.76 26.29 39.64
N ALA A 67 -24.09 25.17 40.00
CA ALA A 67 -23.77 24.78 41.39
C ALA A 67 -22.98 23.46 41.52
N SER A 68 -21.85 23.54 42.24
CA SER A 68 -21.31 22.66 43.32
C SER A 68 -21.38 21.11 43.29
N GLY A 69 -20.26 20.51 43.78
CA GLY A 69 -20.17 19.17 44.41
C GLY A 69 -19.30 18.22 43.59
N SER A 70 -18.06 17.83 43.94
CA SER A 70 -17.52 17.27 45.19
C SER A 70 -18.35 16.14 45.79
N SER A 71 -18.08 14.90 45.37
CA SER A 71 -17.83 13.78 46.29
C SER A 71 -17.35 12.51 45.59
N ARG A 72 -16.65 11.75 46.42
CA ARG A 72 -15.85 10.52 46.26
C ARG A 72 -16.71 9.32 46.62
N ALA A 73 -16.68 8.21 45.85
CA ALA A 73 -17.01 6.86 46.34
C ALA A 73 -16.55 5.75 45.35
N THR A 74 -15.47 5.08 45.73
CA THR A 74 -15.30 3.64 45.99
C THR A 74 -16.28 2.61 45.38
N ILE A 75 -15.69 1.69 44.58
CA ILE A 75 -15.84 0.20 44.52
C ILE A 75 -17.26 -0.41 44.51
N HIS A 76 -17.59 -1.16 43.44
CA HIS A 76 -18.11 -2.52 43.59
C HIS A 76 -17.79 -3.42 42.38
N ASP A 77 -17.20 -4.55 42.74
CA ASP A 77 -16.93 -5.76 41.99
C ASP A 77 -18.24 -6.55 41.82
N THR A 78 -18.53 -7.06 40.62
CA THR A 78 -19.28 -8.30 40.38
C THR A 78 -19.02 -8.79 38.96
N GLY A 79 -18.48 -10.00 38.84
CA GLY A 79 -18.40 -10.73 37.59
C GLY A 79 -19.77 -11.25 37.15
N ASN A 80 -19.91 -11.46 35.84
CA ASN A 80 -20.55 -12.64 35.30
C ASN A 80 -20.20 -12.81 33.81
N ASP A 81 -19.87 -14.05 33.50
CA ASP A 81 -19.53 -14.60 32.19
C ASP A 81 -20.83 -15.15 31.52
N PRO A 82 -20.80 -15.87 30.39
CA PRO A 82 -21.20 -15.37 29.08
C PRO A 82 -22.43 -16.09 28.49
N ARG A 83 -23.04 -15.52 27.44
CA ARG A 83 -23.86 -16.19 26.41
C ARG A 83 -24.24 -15.14 25.36
N GLU A 84 -23.86 -15.28 24.10
CA GLU A 84 -24.31 -16.23 23.07
C GLU A 84 -25.18 -15.47 22.07
N LEU A 85 -24.96 -15.78 20.79
CA LEU A 85 -25.86 -15.73 19.62
C LEU A 85 -25.34 -14.89 18.46
N ARG A 86 -25.05 -15.64 17.38
CA ARG A 86 -25.63 -15.53 16.02
C ARG A 86 -25.49 -14.17 15.32
N SER A 87 -25.24 -14.08 14.03
CA SER A 87 -25.12 -15.01 12.92
C SER A 87 -24.86 -14.13 11.68
N THR A 88 -24.56 -14.76 10.54
CA THR A 88 -24.91 -14.29 9.18
C THR A 88 -24.35 -12.91 8.76
N GLY A 89 -23.47 -12.81 7.78
CA GLY A 89 -23.75 -13.28 6.44
C GLY A 89 -22.78 -12.67 5.45
N ARG A 90 -22.73 -13.35 4.30
CA ARG A 90 -21.70 -13.29 3.28
C ARG A 90 -22.33 -12.70 2.02
N GLN A 91 -21.91 -11.52 1.58
CA GLN A 91 -22.08 -10.99 0.20
C GLN A 91 -20.91 -10.01 -0.01
N ARG A 92 -19.97 -10.12 -0.96
CA ARG A 92 -19.97 -10.43 -2.41
C ARG A 92 -20.64 -9.33 -3.27
N LEU A 93 -19.85 -8.32 -3.63
CA LEU A 93 -19.96 -7.45 -4.82
C LEU A 93 -18.50 -7.11 -5.19
N SER A 94 -17.86 -7.38 -6.33
CA SER A 94 -18.15 -7.43 -7.77
C SER A 94 -18.60 -6.11 -8.39
N SER A 95 -17.71 -5.58 -9.25
CA SER A 95 -17.88 -4.57 -10.33
C SER A 95 -18.31 -3.16 -9.87
N SER A 96 -18.00 -2.04 -10.50
CA SER A 96 -17.63 -1.68 -11.89
C SER A 96 -17.07 -0.25 -11.81
N SER A 97 -15.88 0.06 -12.32
CA SER A 97 -15.68 0.80 -13.58
C SER A 97 -16.91 1.58 -14.08
N ALA A 98 -16.87 2.91 -13.96
CA ALA A 98 -17.52 3.84 -14.87
C ALA A 98 -16.85 5.22 -14.76
N ASP A 99 -16.45 5.72 -15.92
CA ASP A 99 -15.88 7.03 -16.16
C ASP A 99 -16.82 8.18 -15.76
N LEU A 100 -16.25 9.24 -15.19
CA LEU A 100 -16.94 10.53 -15.05
C LEU A 100 -16.15 11.60 -15.81
N GLN A 101 -16.70 11.95 -16.98
CA GLN A 101 -16.44 13.22 -17.67
C GLN A 101 -17.00 14.40 -16.86
N PRO A 102 -16.42 15.61 -16.97
CA PRO A 102 -16.90 16.79 -16.28
C PRO A 102 -17.94 17.51 -17.15
N ASN A 103 -19.17 17.69 -16.68
CA ASN A 103 -20.03 18.75 -17.20
C ASN A 103 -21.21 19.10 -16.28
N SER A 104 -21.52 20.40 -16.30
CA SER A 104 -22.71 21.12 -15.81
C SER A 104 -22.92 21.25 -14.29
N LEU A 105 -22.21 22.20 -13.69
CA LEU A 105 -22.66 22.93 -12.50
C LEU A 105 -23.68 24.01 -12.91
N SER A 106 -24.90 23.62 -13.27
CA SER A 106 -26.02 24.55 -13.46
C SER A 106 -27.36 24.07 -12.89
N THR A 107 -27.37 23.07 -12.00
CA THR A 107 -28.62 22.41 -11.56
C THR A 107 -28.88 22.45 -10.06
N TRP A 108 -28.56 23.56 -9.37
CA TRP A 108 -28.86 23.73 -7.94
C TRP A 108 -29.53 25.07 -7.58
N LEU A 109 -30.46 25.54 -8.40
CA LEU A 109 -31.32 26.69 -8.06
C LEU A 109 -32.74 26.50 -8.61
N ARG A 110 -33.44 25.47 -8.11
CA ARG A 110 -34.91 25.35 -8.21
C ARG A 110 -35.46 24.26 -7.28
N ARG A 111 -35.65 24.62 -6.01
CA ARG A 111 -36.40 23.95 -4.92
C ARG A 111 -36.04 24.75 -3.67
N ASP A 112 -36.90 25.35 -2.87
CA ASP A 112 -38.34 25.26 -2.65
C ASP A 112 -38.84 26.67 -2.32
N ASN A 113 -39.99 27.08 -2.89
CA ASN A 113 -40.79 28.18 -2.36
C ASN A 113 -42.21 28.17 -2.98
N SER A 114 -42.89 27.02 -2.94
CA SER A 114 -44.27 26.91 -3.44
C SER A 114 -45.27 26.34 -2.42
N GLU A 115 -44.94 26.28 -1.12
CA GLU A 115 -45.87 25.75 -0.10
C GLU A 115 -46.28 26.79 0.95
N ASN A 116 -46.44 28.07 0.58
CA ASN A 116 -47.05 29.03 1.52
C ASN A 116 -47.95 30.10 0.89
N THR A 117 -48.49 29.84 -0.30
CA THR A 117 -49.42 30.75 -1.00
C THR A 117 -50.87 30.28 -1.04
N GLU A 118 -51.28 29.34 -0.17
CA GLU A 118 -52.65 28.79 -0.17
C GLU A 118 -53.39 28.90 1.18
N PHE A 119 -53.14 29.96 1.98
CA PHE A 119 -53.87 30.17 3.24
C PHE A 119 -54.51 31.57 3.41
N TYR A 120 -54.81 32.29 2.32
CA TYR A 120 -55.47 33.62 2.42
C TYR A 120 -56.59 33.86 1.41
N LEU A 121 -57.37 32.83 1.07
CA LEU A 121 -58.59 33.01 0.26
C LEU A 121 -59.81 32.30 0.86
N GLN A 122 -60.04 32.47 2.16
CA GLN A 122 -61.29 32.03 2.77
C GLN A 122 -61.63 32.89 4.00
N ASN A 123 -61.95 34.16 3.77
CA ASN A 123 -62.68 35.02 4.72
C ASN A 123 -63.18 36.30 4.03
N SER A 124 -63.98 36.15 2.97
CA SER A 124 -64.62 37.27 2.30
C SER A 124 -66.02 36.90 1.83
N GLN A 125 -66.89 36.53 2.78
CA GLN A 125 -68.33 36.70 2.63
C GLN A 125 -68.91 37.20 3.96
N ASP A 126 -69.74 38.23 3.83
CA ASP A 126 -70.65 38.77 4.84
C ASP A 126 -70.08 39.65 5.96
N THR A 127 -69.62 40.84 5.58
CA THR A 127 -69.93 42.05 6.37
C THR A 127 -70.41 43.16 5.43
N LEU A 128 -71.72 43.45 5.49
CA LEU A 128 -72.29 44.71 5.03
C LEU A 128 -71.49 45.87 5.64
N PHE A 129 -70.77 46.63 4.81
CA PHE A 129 -70.11 47.85 5.25
C PHE A 129 -71.16 48.97 5.37
N PRO A 130 -71.27 49.64 6.54
CA PRO A 130 -71.95 50.92 6.60
C PRO A 130 -71.16 51.92 5.74
N SER A 131 -71.85 52.78 4.99
CA SER A 131 -71.24 53.93 4.32
C SER A 131 -70.81 54.97 5.36
N ASP A 132 -69.72 54.68 6.06
CA ASP A 132 -68.97 55.65 6.84
C ASP A 132 -67.91 56.26 5.91
N ASP A 133 -67.85 57.58 5.86
CA ASP A 133 -66.88 58.38 5.12
C ASP A 133 -65.46 57.84 5.35
N VAL A 134 -64.92 57.16 4.34
CA VAL A 134 -63.54 56.68 4.33
C VAL A 134 -62.66 57.91 4.33
N ASN A 135 -62.16 58.31 5.50
CA ASN A 135 -61.29 59.47 5.64
C ASN A 135 -59.96 59.17 4.91
N PRO A 136 -59.70 59.77 3.73
CA PRO A 136 -58.54 59.44 2.89
C PRO A 136 -57.21 59.72 3.63
N THR A 137 -57.25 60.61 4.63
CA THR A 137 -56.11 60.96 5.47
C THR A 137 -55.63 59.80 6.32
N LEU A 138 -56.52 58.93 6.83
CA LEU A 138 -56.14 57.77 7.64
C LEU A 138 -55.45 56.70 6.80
N ILE A 139 -55.95 56.45 5.58
CA ILE A 139 -55.33 55.52 4.62
C ILE A 139 -53.92 56.02 4.25
N LEU A 140 -53.78 57.32 3.98
CA LEU A 140 -52.49 57.91 3.63
C LEU A 140 -51.48 57.82 4.79
N MET A 141 -51.93 57.98 6.03
CA MET A 141 -51.10 57.80 7.22
C MET A 141 -50.63 56.36 7.40
N GLU A 142 -51.49 55.36 7.14
CA GLU A 142 -51.12 53.95 7.20
C GLU A 142 -50.08 53.59 6.13
N ILE A 143 -50.33 54.01 4.88
CA ILE A 143 -49.39 53.82 3.77
C ILE A 143 -48.05 54.47 4.11
N SER A 144 -48.06 55.69 4.65
CA SER A 144 -46.82 56.39 5.05
C SER A 144 -46.07 55.65 6.15
N ARG A 145 -46.78 55.02 7.09
CA ARG A 145 -46.17 54.21 8.15
C ARG A 145 -45.54 52.94 7.57
N ASP A 146 -46.21 52.27 6.65
CA ASP A 146 -45.71 51.05 6.04
C ASP A 146 -44.56 51.31 5.07
N VAL A 147 -44.57 52.42 4.32
CA VAL A 147 -43.41 52.87 3.53
C VAL A 147 -42.20 53.11 4.44
N LYS A 148 -42.38 53.73 5.62
CA LYS A 148 -41.28 53.91 6.59
C LYS A 148 -40.75 52.57 7.11
N LYS A 149 -41.61 51.62 7.46
CA LYS A 149 -41.20 50.27 7.88
C LYS A 149 -40.51 49.50 6.75
N MET A 150 -40.93 49.70 5.51
CA MET A 150 -40.35 49.05 4.35
C MET A 150 -38.95 49.59 4.08
N ASN A 151 -38.76 50.90 4.16
CA ASN A 151 -37.45 51.53 4.02
C ASN A 151 -36.46 51.02 5.08
N SER A 152 -36.87 50.91 6.35
CA SER A 152 -35.97 50.35 7.37
C SER A 152 -35.61 48.87 7.16
N ARG A 153 -36.51 48.10 6.54
CA ARG A 153 -36.20 46.72 6.11
C ARG A 153 -35.25 46.70 4.91
N PHE A 154 -35.37 47.65 3.98
CA PHE A 154 -34.43 47.78 2.86
C PHE A 154 -33.03 48.14 3.35
N ASP A 155 -32.90 49.05 4.31
CA ASP A 155 -31.61 49.44 4.88
C ASP A 155 -30.91 48.24 5.56
N THR A 156 -31.66 47.47 6.36
CA THR A 156 -31.12 46.27 7.02
C THR A 156 -30.78 45.15 6.02
N LEU A 157 -31.54 45.02 4.94
CA LEU A 157 -31.23 44.10 3.85
C LEU A 157 -29.96 44.53 3.10
N GLU A 158 -29.79 45.83 2.85
CA GLU A 158 -28.59 46.37 2.19
C GLU A 158 -27.33 46.10 3.03
N GLU A 159 -27.41 46.32 4.34
CA GLU A 159 -26.34 45.98 5.29
C GLU A 159 -26.00 44.49 5.23
N SER A 160 -27.01 43.61 5.35
CA SER A 160 -26.82 42.16 5.27
C SER A 160 -26.21 41.70 3.94
N VAL A 161 -26.64 42.29 2.81
CA VAL A 161 -26.07 41.99 1.49
C VAL A 161 -24.60 42.41 1.41
N ASN A 162 -24.23 43.54 2.03
CA ASN A 162 -22.85 44.01 2.06
C ASN A 162 -21.96 43.10 2.93
N ASP A 163 -22.45 42.63 4.06
CA ASP A 163 -21.76 41.65 4.91
C ASP A 163 -21.52 40.34 4.16
N ILE A 164 -22.56 39.80 3.50
CA ILE A 164 -22.46 38.58 2.67
C ILE A 164 -21.45 38.76 1.54
N LYS A 165 -21.41 39.94 0.90
CA LYS A 165 -20.40 40.24 -0.13
C LYS A 165 -19.00 40.24 0.46
N GLN A 166 -18.80 40.78 1.66
CA GLN A 166 -17.51 40.80 2.33
C GLN A 166 -17.05 39.39 2.71
N GLU A 167 -17.93 38.57 3.28
CA GLU A 167 -17.63 37.18 3.61
C GLU A 167 -17.28 36.35 2.37
N ASN A 168 -18.03 36.52 1.27
CA ASN A 168 -17.73 35.85 0.01
C ASN A 168 -16.35 36.23 -0.55
N ARG A 169 -15.90 37.48 -0.36
CA ARG A 169 -14.54 37.90 -0.73
C ARG A 169 -13.50 37.18 0.12
N LYS A 170 -13.70 37.12 1.45
CA LYS A 170 -12.80 36.40 2.38
C LYS A 170 -12.72 34.90 2.05
N LEU A 171 -13.86 34.26 1.80
CA LEU A 171 -13.92 32.84 1.42
C LEU A 171 -13.21 32.57 0.10
N LYS A 172 -13.36 33.44 -0.90
CA LYS A 172 -12.63 33.33 -2.18
C LYS A 172 -11.12 33.42 -1.98
N GLU A 173 -10.66 34.35 -1.14
CA GLU A 173 -9.25 34.50 -0.83
C GLU A 173 -8.69 33.26 -0.09
N GLN A 174 -9.42 32.74 0.89
CA GLN A 174 -9.05 31.51 1.60
C GLN A 174 -9.01 30.30 0.65
N ASN A 175 -10.00 30.13 -0.21
CA ASN A 175 -10.00 29.06 -1.21
C ASN A 175 -8.83 29.18 -2.18
N HIS A 176 -8.47 30.39 -2.59
CA HIS A 176 -7.29 30.60 -3.43
C HIS A 176 -6.01 30.18 -2.69
N LYS A 177 -5.82 30.61 -1.43
CA LYS A 177 -4.68 30.20 -0.59
C LYS A 177 -4.59 28.69 -0.44
N LEU A 178 -5.70 28.04 -0.06
CA LEU A 178 -5.76 26.58 0.07
C LEU A 178 -5.44 25.86 -1.25
N THR A 179 -5.95 26.35 -2.37
CA THR A 179 -5.67 25.77 -3.69
C THR A 179 -4.18 25.87 -4.02
N THR A 180 -3.53 27.00 -3.71
CA THR A 180 -2.08 27.16 -3.93
C THR A 180 -1.26 26.25 -3.02
N GLU A 181 -1.62 26.12 -1.75
CA GLU A 181 -0.93 25.22 -0.80
C GLU A 181 -1.05 23.76 -1.22
N VAL A 182 -2.24 23.32 -1.62
CA VAL A 182 -2.47 21.95 -2.14
C VAL A 182 -1.63 21.69 -3.38
N SER A 183 -1.48 22.67 -4.28
CA SER A 183 -0.61 22.54 -5.45
C SER A 183 0.85 22.35 -5.06
N VAL A 184 1.36 23.18 -4.14
CA VAL A 184 2.75 23.10 -3.66
C VAL A 184 3.01 21.75 -2.97
N LEU A 185 2.10 21.31 -2.11
CA LEU A 185 2.20 20.01 -1.43
C LEU A 185 2.21 18.85 -2.43
N LYS A 186 1.40 18.91 -3.48
CA LYS A 186 1.37 17.89 -4.54
C LYS A 186 2.70 17.80 -5.28
N ASP A 187 3.33 18.93 -5.57
CA ASP A 187 4.63 18.96 -6.24
C ASP A 187 5.75 18.49 -5.32
N GLN A 188 5.70 18.85 -4.03
CA GLN A 188 6.61 18.32 -3.02
C GLN A 188 6.50 16.80 -2.87
N MET A 189 5.27 16.27 -2.86
CA MET A 189 5.02 14.82 -2.79
C MET A 189 5.62 14.09 -3.99
N LYS A 190 5.40 14.58 -5.22
CA LYS A 190 6.03 14.03 -6.43
C LYS A 190 7.55 14.07 -6.36
N ASN A 191 8.13 15.16 -5.86
CA ASN A 191 9.58 15.28 -5.73
C ASN A 191 10.14 14.28 -4.70
N LEU A 192 9.47 14.10 -3.56
CA LEU A 192 9.84 13.12 -2.55
C LEU A 192 9.74 11.68 -3.08
N GLU A 193 8.70 11.35 -3.84
CA GLU A 193 8.57 10.04 -4.50
C GLU A 193 9.71 9.78 -5.49
N ALA A 194 10.07 10.79 -6.28
CA ALA A 194 11.20 10.70 -7.21
C ALA A 194 12.54 10.53 -6.48
N GLN A 195 12.76 11.25 -5.37
CA GLN A 195 13.96 11.11 -4.53
C GLN A 195 14.02 9.73 -3.86
N SER A 196 12.92 9.26 -3.29
CA SER A 196 12.80 7.93 -2.68
C SER A 196 13.15 6.82 -3.70
N SER A 197 12.60 6.93 -4.91
CA SER A 197 12.88 5.98 -6.00
C SER A 197 14.36 5.98 -6.40
N LYS A 198 15.00 7.16 -6.50
CA LYS A 198 16.44 7.29 -6.79
C LYS A 198 17.30 6.68 -5.68
N ASN A 199 16.93 6.92 -4.42
CA ASN A 199 17.65 6.38 -3.26
C ASN A 199 17.56 4.86 -3.22
N ALA A 200 16.40 4.28 -3.52
CA ALA A 200 16.23 2.82 -3.57
C ALA A 200 17.14 2.17 -4.63
N ILE A 201 17.23 2.76 -5.83
CA ILE A 201 18.12 2.28 -6.90
C ILE A 201 19.59 2.42 -6.47
N HIS A 202 19.96 3.55 -5.86
CA HIS A 202 21.32 3.79 -5.39
C HIS A 202 21.73 2.79 -4.30
N GLN A 203 20.86 2.56 -3.31
CA GLN A 203 21.10 1.61 -2.23
C GLN A 203 21.31 0.20 -2.76
N GLU A 204 20.46 -0.25 -3.69
CA GLU A 204 20.63 -1.56 -4.31
C GLU A 204 21.96 -1.67 -5.08
N ARG A 205 22.36 -0.62 -5.79
CA ARG A 205 23.64 -0.61 -6.51
C ARG A 205 24.82 -0.76 -5.55
N VAL A 206 24.78 -0.09 -4.40
CA VAL A 206 25.80 -0.20 -3.35
C VAL A 206 25.80 -1.60 -2.74
N GLU A 207 24.63 -2.15 -2.42
CA GLU A 207 24.50 -3.54 -1.93
C GLU A 207 25.08 -4.54 -2.95
N TRP A 208 24.79 -4.36 -4.24
CA TRP A 208 25.33 -5.20 -5.29
C TRP A 208 26.86 -5.13 -5.36
N GLN A 209 27.43 -3.93 -5.25
CA GLN A 209 28.88 -3.74 -5.24
C GLN A 209 29.53 -4.45 -4.04
N ASN A 210 28.97 -4.28 -2.85
CA ASN A 210 29.46 -4.89 -1.62
C ASN A 210 29.32 -6.42 -1.62
N LYS A 211 28.31 -6.95 -2.32
CA LYS A 211 28.05 -8.39 -2.39
C LYS A 211 28.69 -9.09 -3.59
N ARG A 212 29.36 -8.33 -4.47
CA ARG A 212 29.84 -8.85 -5.76
C ARG A 212 30.86 -9.97 -5.60
N SER A 213 31.64 -10.00 -4.52
CA SER A 213 32.61 -11.07 -4.26
C SER A 213 32.10 -12.15 -3.31
N ASN A 214 30.84 -12.05 -2.86
CA ASN A 214 30.31 -12.91 -1.81
C ASN A 214 29.68 -14.19 -2.37
N LEU A 215 29.84 -15.29 -1.64
CA LEU A 215 29.23 -16.58 -1.92
C LEU A 215 28.49 -17.12 -0.69
N LYS A 216 27.49 -17.94 -0.97
CA LYS A 216 26.79 -18.78 0.02
C LYS A 216 26.93 -20.23 -0.38
N ILE A 217 27.44 -21.06 0.52
CA ILE A 217 27.52 -22.50 0.33
C ILE A 217 26.56 -23.18 1.32
N TYR A 218 25.72 -24.07 0.80
CA TYR A 218 24.71 -24.79 1.56
C TYR A 218 25.10 -26.28 1.65
N ASN A 219 24.66 -26.94 2.72
CA ASN A 219 24.88 -28.37 2.97
C ASN A 219 26.35 -28.76 3.23
N ILE A 220 27.17 -27.86 3.79
CA ILE A 220 28.47 -28.27 4.37
C ILE A 220 28.21 -28.76 5.79
N ASP A 221 28.72 -29.94 6.14
CA ASP A 221 28.54 -30.53 7.47
C ASP A 221 29.05 -29.61 8.59
N GLN A 222 28.22 -29.45 9.62
CA GLN A 222 28.49 -28.56 10.75
C GLN A 222 28.93 -29.38 11.96
N SER A 223 30.05 -29.00 12.57
CA SER A 223 30.52 -29.59 13.83
C SER A 223 29.93 -28.81 15.01
N PRO A 224 29.69 -29.45 16.18
CA PRO A 224 29.33 -28.72 17.39
C PRO A 224 30.49 -27.79 17.78
N ASN A 225 30.20 -26.51 18.08
CA ASN A 225 31.19 -25.48 18.42
C ASN A 225 32.30 -25.25 17.36
N GLU A 226 31.94 -25.37 16.08
CA GLU A 226 32.85 -25.13 14.95
C GLU A 226 33.45 -23.71 14.98
N SER A 227 34.78 -23.62 14.87
CA SER A 227 35.51 -22.35 14.72
C SER A 227 35.43 -21.84 13.27
N ALA A 228 35.69 -20.54 13.06
CA ALA A 228 35.77 -19.95 11.72
C ALA A 228 36.87 -20.61 10.87
N GLU A 229 38.02 -20.94 11.47
CA GLU A 229 39.15 -21.60 10.79
C GLU A 229 38.81 -23.03 10.33
N GLU A 230 38.05 -23.77 11.14
CA GLU A 230 37.56 -25.10 10.78
C GLU A 230 36.56 -25.01 9.62
N THR A 231 35.67 -24.02 9.65
CA THR A 231 34.72 -23.76 8.57
C THR A 231 35.47 -23.44 7.28
N GLU A 232 36.50 -22.60 7.35
CA GLU A 232 37.36 -22.25 6.21
C GLU A 232 38.06 -23.49 5.64
N THR A 233 38.60 -24.35 6.50
CA THR A 233 39.27 -25.60 6.10
C THR A 233 38.31 -26.54 5.37
N LYS A 234 37.06 -26.66 5.84
CA LYS A 234 36.01 -27.44 5.16
C LYS A 234 35.61 -26.86 3.81
N VAL A 235 35.57 -25.53 3.69
CA VAL A 235 35.33 -24.86 2.41
C VAL A 235 36.48 -25.11 1.44
N LYS A 236 37.74 -24.96 1.87
CA LYS A 236 38.91 -25.24 1.02
C LYS A 236 38.94 -26.68 0.56
N SER A 237 38.68 -27.64 1.45
CA SER A 237 38.65 -29.06 1.10
C SER A 237 37.53 -29.38 0.10
N PHE A 238 36.35 -28.79 0.25
CA PHE A 238 35.26 -28.86 -0.73
C PHE A 238 35.67 -28.30 -2.10
N LEU A 239 36.23 -27.09 -2.14
CA LEU A 239 36.62 -26.44 -3.40
C LEU A 239 37.72 -27.23 -4.13
N LYS A 240 38.67 -27.80 -3.40
CA LYS A 240 39.72 -28.64 -3.97
C LYS A 240 39.20 -29.98 -4.45
N ARG A 241 38.49 -30.72 -3.59
CA ARG A 241 38.00 -32.08 -3.88
C ARG A 241 36.91 -32.08 -4.95
N ASP A 242 35.89 -31.25 -4.78
CA ASP A 242 34.66 -31.34 -5.56
C ASP A 242 34.68 -30.39 -6.76
N LEU A 243 35.39 -29.25 -6.68
CA LEU A 243 35.53 -28.32 -7.80
C LEU A 243 36.88 -28.41 -8.53
N GLY A 244 37.95 -28.93 -7.90
CA GLY A 244 39.27 -29.03 -8.51
C GLY A 244 40.02 -27.69 -8.55
N ILE A 245 39.70 -26.78 -7.63
CA ILE A 245 40.32 -25.45 -7.56
C ILE A 245 41.47 -25.50 -6.55
N SER A 246 42.65 -25.07 -6.97
CA SER A 246 43.84 -25.00 -6.11
C SER A 246 43.65 -24.02 -4.96
N GLU A 247 44.11 -24.41 -3.77
CA GLU A 247 44.00 -23.56 -2.56
C GLU A 247 44.70 -22.20 -2.73
N SER A 248 45.78 -22.15 -3.51
CA SER A 248 46.52 -20.92 -3.81
C SER A 248 45.74 -19.89 -4.63
N GLU A 249 44.69 -20.31 -5.34
CA GLU A 249 43.84 -19.40 -6.12
C GLU A 249 42.71 -18.77 -5.29
N ILE A 250 42.45 -19.32 -4.10
CA ILE A 250 41.31 -18.97 -3.26
C ILE A 250 41.79 -18.09 -2.11
N ASN A 251 41.66 -16.78 -2.27
CA ASN A 251 41.84 -15.84 -1.18
C ASN A 251 40.48 -15.48 -0.57
N MET A 252 40.25 -15.92 0.66
CA MET A 252 39.04 -15.66 1.44
C MET A 252 39.35 -14.63 2.53
N GLU A 253 38.56 -13.56 2.57
CA GLU A 253 38.73 -12.51 3.57
C GLU A 253 37.94 -12.81 4.84
N ARG A 254 36.73 -13.36 4.67
CA ARG A 254 35.87 -13.76 5.79
C ARG A 254 35.10 -15.02 5.47
N VAL A 255 35.06 -15.93 6.44
CA VAL A 255 34.27 -17.16 6.36
C VAL A 255 33.57 -17.38 7.70
N TYR A 256 32.24 -17.55 7.66
CA TYR A 256 31.46 -17.85 8.85
C TYR A 256 30.13 -18.50 8.49
N ARG A 257 29.49 -19.15 9.47
CA ARG A 257 28.15 -19.74 9.34
C ARG A 257 27.09 -18.67 9.52
N LEU A 258 26.11 -18.64 8.63
CA LEU A 258 24.91 -17.83 8.77
C LEU A 258 23.93 -18.49 9.74
N PRO A 259 23.32 -17.74 10.66
CA PRO A 259 22.27 -18.28 11.52
C PRO A 259 21.08 -18.72 10.66
N SER A 260 20.66 -19.97 10.82
CA SER A 260 19.52 -20.55 10.11
C SER A 260 18.76 -21.48 11.05
N HIS A 261 17.45 -21.60 10.85
CA HIS A 261 16.63 -22.58 11.55
C HIS A 261 16.88 -24.00 11.04
N ASN A 262 17.34 -24.12 9.79
CA ASN A 262 17.68 -25.39 9.15
C ASN A 262 19.16 -25.69 9.38
N SER A 263 19.43 -26.90 9.87
CA SER A 263 20.76 -27.48 9.94
C SER A 263 21.02 -28.33 8.68
N PRO A 264 22.23 -28.28 8.09
CA PRO A 264 23.36 -27.45 8.49
C PRO A 264 23.20 -25.97 8.08
N ASN A 265 23.75 -25.08 8.90
CA ASN A 265 23.73 -23.64 8.61
C ASN A 265 24.53 -23.31 7.33
N PRO A 266 24.03 -22.43 6.45
CA PRO A 266 24.78 -22.01 5.26
C PRO A 266 26.10 -21.32 5.65
N VAL A 267 27.15 -21.53 4.87
CA VAL A 267 28.44 -20.84 5.02
C VAL A 267 28.43 -19.60 4.12
N PHE A 268 28.74 -18.45 4.71
CA PHE A 268 29.02 -17.21 3.99
C PHE A 268 30.53 -17.08 3.76
N ILE A 269 30.90 -16.65 2.55
CA ILE A 269 32.28 -16.44 2.15
C ILE A 269 32.39 -15.08 1.46
N GLU A 270 33.29 -14.24 1.95
CA GLU A 270 33.75 -13.01 1.30
C GLU A 270 35.09 -13.31 0.64
N LEU A 271 35.14 -13.21 -0.69
CA LEU A 271 36.36 -13.43 -1.48
C LEU A 271 37.04 -12.10 -1.78
N SER A 272 38.37 -12.11 -1.92
CA SER A 272 39.10 -10.90 -2.33
C SER A 272 38.81 -10.46 -3.77
N SER A 273 38.32 -11.36 -4.62
CA SER A 273 38.04 -11.04 -6.02
C SER A 273 36.73 -11.62 -6.53
N ALA A 274 35.92 -10.75 -7.15
CA ALA A 274 34.73 -11.15 -7.89
C ALA A 274 35.04 -12.12 -9.05
N LYS A 275 36.26 -12.07 -9.62
CA LYS A 275 36.69 -13.00 -10.68
C LYS A 275 36.79 -14.43 -10.16
N THR A 276 37.35 -14.61 -8.97
CA THR A 276 37.44 -15.92 -8.29
C THR A 276 36.05 -16.46 -8.00
N ARG A 277 35.15 -15.61 -7.48
CA ARG A 277 33.73 -15.95 -7.30
C ARG A 277 33.09 -16.47 -8.59
N ASP A 278 33.25 -15.75 -9.69
CA ASP A 278 32.68 -16.13 -10.99
C ASP A 278 33.24 -17.45 -11.52
N LYS A 279 34.55 -17.68 -11.34
CA LYS A 279 35.21 -18.93 -11.69
C LYS A 279 34.61 -20.11 -10.90
N ILE A 280 34.45 -19.97 -9.58
CA ILE A 280 33.83 -20.98 -8.70
C ILE A 280 32.40 -21.30 -9.18
N LEU A 281 31.58 -20.27 -9.41
CA LEU A 281 30.19 -20.45 -9.85
C LEU A 281 30.09 -21.09 -11.23
N LYS A 282 30.98 -20.73 -12.15
CA LYS A 282 31.02 -21.32 -13.50
C LYS A 282 31.36 -22.81 -13.42
N ILE A 283 32.45 -23.18 -12.74
CA ILE A 283 32.87 -24.58 -12.58
C ILE A 283 31.77 -25.40 -11.89
N PHE A 284 31.14 -24.85 -10.85
CA PHE A 284 30.02 -25.51 -10.17
C PHE A 284 28.82 -25.74 -11.09
N LYS A 285 28.41 -24.73 -11.88
CA LYS A 285 27.31 -24.85 -12.85
C LYS A 285 27.63 -25.87 -13.95
N ASP A 286 28.86 -25.89 -14.44
CA ASP A 286 29.29 -26.82 -15.49
C ASP A 286 29.29 -28.26 -14.97
N LYS A 287 29.81 -28.53 -13.76
CA LYS A 287 29.75 -29.85 -13.13
C LYS A 287 28.31 -30.36 -12.92
N ARG A 288 27.41 -29.47 -12.48
CA ARG A 288 25.96 -29.78 -12.36
C ARG A 288 25.34 -30.17 -13.70
N LYS A 289 25.69 -29.48 -14.78
CA LYS A 289 25.19 -29.79 -16.13
C LYS A 289 25.73 -31.12 -16.66
N SER A 290 26.97 -31.47 -16.32
CA SER A 290 27.57 -32.76 -16.67
C SER A 290 26.99 -33.95 -15.87
N GLY A 291 26.00 -33.73 -15.01
CA GLY A 291 25.34 -34.79 -14.23
C GLY A 291 26.06 -35.17 -12.94
N ALA A 292 27.07 -34.40 -12.49
CA ALA A 292 27.72 -34.67 -11.21
C ALA A 292 26.72 -34.45 -10.05
N ASN A 293 26.52 -35.50 -9.26
CA ASN A 293 25.64 -35.44 -8.09
C ASN A 293 26.35 -34.73 -6.92
N LEU A 294 26.28 -33.40 -6.91
CA LEU A 294 26.81 -32.56 -5.84
C LEU A 294 25.73 -32.33 -4.77
N SER A 295 25.91 -32.96 -3.60
CA SER A 295 25.07 -32.75 -2.41
C SER A 295 25.08 -31.29 -1.92
N ILE A 296 26.23 -30.64 -2.11
CA ILE A 296 26.47 -29.23 -1.75
C ILE A 296 25.91 -28.31 -2.84
N ARG A 297 25.32 -27.18 -2.42
CA ARG A 297 24.85 -26.12 -3.32
C ARG A 297 25.67 -24.86 -3.13
N VAL A 298 26.11 -24.25 -4.23
CA VAL A 298 26.77 -22.94 -4.23
C VAL A 298 25.82 -21.91 -4.82
N GLY A 299 25.68 -20.76 -4.15
CA GLY A 299 24.85 -19.64 -4.55
C GLY A 299 25.57 -18.30 -4.40
N GLU A 300 25.11 -17.32 -5.17
CA GLU A 300 25.52 -15.93 -5.05
C GLU A 300 24.86 -15.28 -3.82
N ASP A 301 25.54 -14.37 -3.13
CA ASP A 301 24.86 -13.48 -2.19
C ASP A 301 24.21 -12.32 -2.95
N LEU A 302 22.89 -12.33 -3.05
CA LEU A 302 22.14 -11.34 -3.80
C LEU A 302 21.62 -10.22 -2.86
N PRO A 303 21.37 -9.01 -3.38
CA PRO A 303 20.56 -8.01 -2.71
C PRO A 303 19.20 -8.58 -2.30
N GLN A 304 18.65 -8.05 -1.20
CA GLN A 304 17.45 -8.61 -0.58
C GLN A 304 16.25 -8.67 -1.54
N ARG A 305 16.00 -7.59 -2.29
CA ARG A 305 14.90 -7.54 -3.26
C ARG A 305 15.00 -8.64 -4.31
N ILE A 306 16.20 -8.83 -4.87
CA ILE A 306 16.45 -9.85 -5.91
C ILE A 306 16.27 -11.26 -5.32
N ALA A 307 16.81 -11.50 -4.12
CA ALA A 307 16.66 -12.79 -3.44
C ALA A 307 15.18 -13.13 -3.18
N GLN A 308 14.39 -12.14 -2.73
CA GLN A 308 12.95 -12.29 -2.52
C GLN A 308 12.21 -12.58 -3.83
N ALA A 309 12.48 -11.79 -4.87
CA ALA A 309 11.86 -11.98 -6.19
C ALA A 309 12.15 -13.39 -6.75
N ARG A 310 13.41 -13.82 -6.71
CA ARG A 310 13.79 -15.19 -7.13
C ARG A 310 13.14 -16.28 -6.29
N SER A 311 12.99 -16.06 -4.98
CA SER A 311 12.34 -17.04 -4.10
C SER A 311 10.86 -17.20 -4.45
N GLY A 312 10.16 -16.10 -4.73
CA GLY A 312 8.77 -16.14 -5.18
C GLY A 312 8.58 -16.80 -6.54
N LEU A 313 9.56 -16.65 -7.44
CA LEU A 313 9.55 -17.26 -8.79
C LEU A 313 10.07 -18.70 -8.83
N TYR A 314 10.65 -19.20 -7.75
CA TYR A 314 11.36 -20.49 -7.75
C TYR A 314 10.41 -21.67 -8.06
N HIS A 315 9.19 -21.63 -7.53
CA HIS A 315 8.18 -22.67 -7.79
C HIS A 315 7.85 -22.77 -9.28
N LEU A 316 7.58 -21.63 -9.93
CA LEU A 316 7.31 -21.57 -11.36
C LEU A 316 8.50 -22.05 -12.20
N MET A 317 9.73 -21.67 -11.81
CA MET A 317 10.93 -22.17 -12.48
C MET A 317 11.03 -23.69 -12.39
N LYS A 318 10.83 -24.26 -11.20
CA LYS A 318 10.92 -25.70 -10.98
C LYS A 318 9.87 -26.45 -11.81
N GLU A 319 8.61 -26.02 -11.73
CA GLU A 319 7.51 -26.58 -12.52
C GLU A 319 7.78 -26.49 -14.03
N SER A 320 8.36 -25.39 -14.50
CA SER A 320 8.72 -25.24 -15.91
C SER A 320 9.80 -26.23 -16.34
N ILE A 321 10.84 -26.42 -15.51
CA ILE A 321 11.91 -27.40 -15.78
C ILE A 321 11.37 -28.83 -15.76
N ASP A 322 10.51 -29.15 -14.78
CA ASP A 322 9.87 -30.46 -14.66
C ASP A 322 8.99 -30.77 -15.89
N ASN A 323 8.42 -29.74 -16.52
CA ASN A 323 7.69 -29.81 -17.78
C ASN A 323 8.58 -29.70 -19.04
N HIS A 324 9.90 -29.90 -18.92
CA HIS A 324 10.88 -29.83 -20.01
C HIS A 324 10.97 -28.46 -20.73
N LYS A 325 10.53 -27.38 -20.09
CA LYS A 325 10.66 -26.02 -20.63
C LYS A 325 12.00 -25.40 -20.29
N GLN A 326 12.51 -24.57 -21.20
CA GLN A 326 13.68 -23.76 -20.91
C GLN A 326 13.32 -22.63 -19.94
N ALA A 327 13.80 -22.74 -18.70
CA ALA A 327 13.60 -21.73 -17.66
C ALA A 327 14.92 -21.33 -17.00
N TYR A 328 15.18 -20.02 -16.88
CA TYR A 328 16.37 -19.52 -16.20
C TYR A 328 16.16 -18.12 -15.62
N PHE A 329 16.83 -17.85 -14.49
CA PHE A 329 16.83 -16.52 -13.88
C PHE A 329 17.76 -15.57 -14.61
N LYS A 330 17.29 -14.35 -14.83
CA LYS A 330 18.10 -13.20 -15.25
C LYS A 330 17.80 -12.05 -14.32
N TYR A 331 18.80 -11.64 -13.54
CA TYR A 331 18.63 -10.64 -12.48
C TYR A 331 17.51 -11.02 -11.49
N ASP A 332 16.46 -10.22 -11.36
CA ASP A 332 15.30 -10.40 -10.48
C ASP A 332 14.06 -11.02 -11.16
N TYR A 333 14.17 -11.40 -12.43
CA TYR A 333 13.08 -12.02 -13.19
C TYR A 333 13.43 -13.40 -13.73
N LEU A 334 12.39 -14.15 -14.06
CA LEU A 334 12.46 -15.48 -14.63
C LEU A 334 12.11 -15.42 -16.12
N ILE A 335 12.90 -16.07 -16.97
CA ILE A 335 12.55 -16.29 -18.38
C ILE A 335 12.09 -17.74 -18.51
N VAL A 336 10.89 -17.98 -19.06
CA VAL A 336 10.36 -19.30 -19.40
C VAL A 336 9.92 -19.28 -20.86
N GLU A 337 10.56 -20.08 -21.72
CA GLU A 337 10.27 -20.13 -23.17
C GLU A 337 10.28 -18.74 -23.83
N GLY A 338 11.26 -17.90 -23.45
CA GLY A 338 11.38 -16.52 -23.93
C GLY A 338 10.44 -15.51 -23.25
N LYS A 339 9.45 -15.95 -22.48
CA LYS A 339 8.52 -15.06 -21.76
C LYS A 339 9.10 -14.62 -20.42
N LYS A 340 8.99 -13.32 -20.12
CA LYS A 340 9.50 -12.70 -18.89
C LYS A 340 8.45 -12.71 -17.78
N TYR A 341 8.81 -13.25 -16.62
CA TYR A 341 7.99 -13.24 -15.41
C TYR A 341 8.68 -12.47 -14.28
N VAL A 342 7.93 -11.57 -13.65
CA VAL A 342 8.37 -10.78 -12.49
C VAL A 342 7.52 -11.17 -11.28
N PHE A 343 8.12 -11.19 -10.09
CA PHE A 343 7.37 -11.42 -8.87
C PHE A 343 6.68 -10.14 -8.42
N ASP A 344 5.36 -10.18 -8.26
CA ASP A 344 4.62 -9.10 -7.62
C ASP A 344 4.61 -9.32 -6.09
N PRO A 345 5.28 -8.46 -5.29
CA PRO A 345 5.33 -8.62 -3.84
C PRO A 345 3.98 -8.39 -3.15
N LEU A 346 3.05 -7.63 -3.76
CA LEU A 346 1.73 -7.36 -3.20
C LEU A 346 0.80 -8.55 -3.39
N LEU A 347 0.77 -9.09 -4.60
CA LEU A 347 -0.07 -10.24 -4.95
C LEU A 347 0.57 -11.58 -4.58
N LYS A 348 1.88 -11.60 -4.31
CA LYS A 348 2.70 -12.79 -4.04
C LYS A 348 2.62 -13.85 -5.13
N ILE A 349 2.47 -13.42 -6.38
CA ILE A 349 2.38 -14.29 -7.55
C ILE A 349 3.36 -13.87 -8.66
N PRO A 350 3.79 -14.82 -9.51
CA PRO A 350 4.47 -14.49 -10.75
C PRO A 350 3.51 -13.78 -11.72
N VAL A 351 3.93 -12.64 -12.26
CA VAL A 351 3.20 -11.86 -13.26
C VAL A 351 3.97 -11.89 -14.58
N LEU A 352 3.28 -12.24 -15.66
CA LEU A 352 3.84 -12.17 -17.02
C LEU A 352 3.99 -10.70 -17.43
N VAL A 353 5.22 -10.29 -17.75
CA VAL A 353 5.48 -8.97 -18.30
C VAL A 353 5.25 -9.05 -19.81
N PRO A 354 4.26 -8.32 -20.37
CA PRO A 354 4.07 -8.27 -21.81
C PRO A 354 5.35 -7.73 -22.44
N GLU A 355 5.86 -8.42 -23.47
CA GLU A 355 6.98 -7.86 -24.22
C GLU A 355 6.54 -6.52 -24.81
N PRO A 356 7.36 -5.47 -24.73
CA PRO A 356 7.09 -4.26 -25.49
C PRO A 356 6.99 -4.70 -26.94
N ARG A 357 5.87 -4.40 -27.60
CA ARG A 357 5.72 -4.64 -29.03
C ARG A 357 6.95 -4.01 -29.67
N LYS A 358 7.84 -4.84 -30.21
CA LYS A 358 8.85 -4.37 -31.14
C LYS A 358 8.03 -3.87 -32.31
N GLU A 359 7.68 -2.59 -32.30
CA GLU A 359 7.26 -1.92 -33.52
C GLU A 359 8.37 -2.24 -34.50
N ARG A 360 8.07 -3.13 -35.44
CA ARG A 360 8.89 -3.31 -36.62
C ARG A 360 8.86 -1.93 -37.25
N THR A 361 9.84 -1.10 -36.94
CA THR A 361 10.29 -0.07 -37.87
C THR A 361 10.62 -0.84 -39.12
N ALA A 362 9.62 -0.96 -39.99
CA ALA A 362 9.83 -1.32 -41.37
C ALA A 362 10.79 -0.24 -41.86
N PHE A 363 12.07 -0.56 -41.87
CA PHE A 363 13.03 0.07 -42.76
C PHE A 363 12.48 -0.22 -44.14
N ILE A 364 11.65 0.69 -44.64
CA ILE A 364 11.36 0.81 -46.05
C ILE A 364 12.72 1.15 -46.64
N GLU A 365 13.38 0.17 -47.27
CA GLU A 365 14.56 0.47 -48.08
C GLU A 365 14.17 1.52 -49.12
N PRO A 366 14.80 2.71 -49.11
CA PRO A 366 14.58 3.68 -50.17
C PRO A 366 15.36 3.19 -51.40
N GLY A 367 14.79 2.27 -52.18
CA GLY A 367 15.59 1.66 -53.25
C GLY A 367 14.94 0.69 -54.23
N SER A 368 13.61 0.55 -54.30
CA SER A 368 12.99 -0.21 -55.39
C SER A 368 11.80 0.53 -55.99
N LEU A 369 12.10 1.54 -56.79
CA LEU A 369 11.17 1.99 -57.83
C LEU A 369 11.20 0.95 -58.96
N PRO A 370 10.06 0.35 -59.36
CA PRO A 370 10.01 -0.47 -60.55
C PRO A 370 10.16 0.43 -61.79
N ALA A 371 11.31 0.36 -62.44
CA ALA A 371 11.46 0.75 -63.82
C ALA A 371 10.66 -0.25 -64.67
N ASN A 372 9.55 0.20 -65.27
CA ASN A 372 9.06 -0.18 -66.60
C ASN A 372 7.60 0.25 -66.73
N ALA A 373 7.39 1.48 -67.20
CA ALA A 373 6.20 1.85 -67.94
C ALA A 373 6.66 2.20 -69.35
N GLU A 374 6.65 1.19 -70.23
CA GLU A 374 6.75 1.38 -71.67
C GLU A 374 5.49 2.16 -72.12
N ILE A 375 5.69 3.42 -72.50
CA ILE A 375 4.70 4.19 -73.24
C ILE A 375 4.89 3.83 -74.71
N SER A 376 4.08 2.92 -75.21
CA SER A 376 3.82 2.79 -76.64
C SER A 376 2.95 3.95 -77.09
N ASN A 377 3.48 4.87 -77.90
CA ASN A 377 2.67 5.73 -78.75
C ASN A 377 3.29 5.78 -80.15
N THR A 378 2.40 5.48 -81.10
CA THR A 378 2.44 5.66 -82.55
C THR A 378 2.91 7.03 -83.02
#